data_AF-A0A520LPF8-F1
#
_entry.id   AF-A0A520LPF8-F1
#
_cell.length_a   1.000
_cell.length_b   1.000
_cell.length_c   1.000
_cell.angle_alpha   90.00
_cell.angle_beta   90.00
_cell.angle_gamma   90.00
#
_symmetry.space_group_name_H-M   'P 1'
#
loop_
_entity.id
_entity.type
_entity.pdbx_description
1 polymer ?
#
loop_
_entity_poly.entity_id
_entity_poly.type
_entity_poly.pdbx_seq_one_letter_code
_entity_poly.pdbx_strand_id
1 'polypeptide(L)'
;YTPVLVSIVVAAIAFRWLYAENGLINGWLAELIGPAFTPIGFLTSPQLALPAVMVVTLWKGLGYFMVIFLAGLQGIPKELYEAAELDGSEGWRQHVDITLPLLRPYVSLVAVVSSIAATKVFEEVFLMTQGGPADSTRTIVYYVYDQAFAELEISYACTLGLALFLVVMLFTLVRLAFSGDRALI
;
A
#
# COMPACT_ATOMS: atom_id res chain seq x y z
N TYR A 1 -5.92 -0.19 13.48
CA TYR A 1 -5.01 0.98 13.49
C TYR A 1 -3.58 0.61 13.89
N THR A 2 -3.37 -0.38 14.76
CA THR A 2 -2.07 -0.72 15.36
C THR A 2 -0.86 -0.90 14.42
N PRO A 3 -0.95 -1.42 13.17
CA PRO A 3 0.22 -1.59 12.31
C PRO A 3 0.98 -0.30 11.99
N VAL A 4 0.27 0.83 11.87
CA VAL A 4 0.86 2.12 11.49
C VAL A 4 1.82 2.69 12.54
N LEU A 5 1.73 2.20 13.78
CA LEU A 5 2.59 2.62 14.89
C LEU A 5 3.95 1.90 14.87
N VAL A 6 4.06 0.80 14.12
CA VAL A 6 5.30 0.02 14.02
C VAL A 6 6.21 0.67 12.99
N SER A 7 7.48 0.84 13.34
CA SER A 7 8.49 1.27 12.37
C SER A 7 8.57 0.29 11.21
N ILE A 8 8.63 0.81 10.00
CA ILE A 8 8.75 0.01 8.78
C ILE A 8 9.98 -0.89 8.78
N VAL A 9 11.07 -0.46 9.43
CA VAL A 9 12.28 -1.26 9.59
C VAL A 9 12.00 -2.53 10.38
N VAL A 10 11.33 -2.38 11.53
CA VAL A 10 10.95 -3.51 12.40
C VAL A 10 9.97 -4.43 11.67
N ALA A 11 8.96 -3.86 11.01
CA ALA A 11 7.99 -4.62 10.25
C ALA A 11 8.65 -5.42 9.12
N ALA A 12 9.49 -4.79 8.29
CA ALA A 12 10.16 -5.45 7.17
C ALA A 12 11.09 -6.57 7.63
N ILE A 13 11.85 -6.38 8.71
CA ILE A 13 12.71 -7.42 9.29
C ILE A 13 11.85 -8.59 9.80
N ALA A 14 10.76 -8.31 10.52
CA ALA A 14 9.86 -9.35 11.00
C ALA A 14 9.24 -10.14 9.84
N PHE A 15 8.70 -9.46 8.82
CA PHE A 15 8.13 -10.11 7.66
C PHE A 15 9.16 -10.86 6.82
N ARG A 16 10.40 -10.38 6.71
CA ARG A 16 11.49 -11.12 6.06
C ARG A 16 11.79 -12.44 6.76
N TRP A 17 11.71 -12.47 8.09
CA TRP A 17 11.85 -13.72 8.85
C TRP A 17 10.61 -14.63 8.70
N LEU A 18 9.40 -14.06 8.68
CA LEU A 18 8.17 -14.82 8.42
C LEU A 18 8.17 -15.48 7.04
N TYR A 19 8.63 -14.76 6.02
CA TYR A 19 8.68 -15.16 4.61
C TYR A 19 9.90 -15.98 4.21
N ALA A 20 10.85 -16.20 5.13
CA ALA A 20 12.00 -17.05 4.86
C ALA A 20 11.54 -18.48 4.51
N GLU A 21 12.35 -19.21 3.74
CA GLU A 21 12.06 -20.60 3.37
C GLU A 21 11.94 -21.51 4.61
N ASN A 22 12.75 -21.25 5.63
CA ASN A 22 12.65 -21.85 6.97
C ASN A 22 11.90 -20.96 7.98
N GLY A 23 11.14 -19.97 7.50
CA GLY A 23 10.38 -19.02 8.30
C GLY A 23 9.09 -19.62 8.87
N LEU A 24 8.43 -18.88 9.76
CA LEU A 24 7.22 -19.35 10.43
C LEU A 24 6.10 -19.71 9.45
N ILE A 25 5.90 -18.95 8.38
CA ILE A 25 4.78 -19.20 7.46
C ILE A 25 4.96 -20.56 6.77
N ASN A 26 6.17 -20.82 6.25
CA ASN A 26 6.48 -22.12 5.64
C ASN A 26 6.47 -23.25 6.67
N GLY A 27 6.94 -23.02 7.91
CA GLY A 27 6.87 -24.02 8.99
C GLY A 27 5.44 -24.41 9.35
N TRP A 28 4.54 -23.43 9.52
CA TRP A 28 3.13 -23.68 9.78
C TRP A 28 2.42 -24.38 8.62
N LEU A 29 2.76 -24.02 7.37
CA LEU A 29 2.23 -24.68 6.18
C LEU A 29 2.74 -26.13 6.05
N ALA A 30 3.99 -26.39 6.41
CA ALA A 30 4.55 -27.74 6.42
C ALA A 30 3.84 -28.65 7.43
N GLU A 31 3.56 -28.16 8.64
CA GLU A 31 2.78 -28.90 9.65
C GLU A 31 1.33 -29.16 9.21
N LEU A 32 0.71 -28.19 8.53
CA LEU A 32 -0.69 -28.31 8.08
C LEU A 32 -0.86 -29.23 6.86
N ILE A 33 0.05 -29.14 5.89
CA ILE A 33 -0.02 -29.83 4.59
C ILE A 33 0.72 -31.18 4.63
N GLY A 34 1.70 -31.32 5.53
CA GLY A 34 2.45 -32.54 5.75
C GLY A 34 3.76 -32.64 4.94
N PRO A 35 4.40 -33.83 4.93
CA PRO A 35 5.78 -34.03 4.48
C PRO A 35 6.02 -33.86 2.98
N ALA A 36 4.96 -33.75 2.17
CA ALA A 36 5.06 -33.47 0.73
C ALA A 36 5.11 -31.96 0.41
N PHE A 37 5.03 -31.10 1.42
CA PHE A 37 5.07 -29.65 1.24
C PHE A 37 6.49 -29.17 0.91
N THR A 38 6.60 -28.40 -0.18
CA THR A 38 7.82 -27.66 -0.53
C THR A 38 7.71 -26.22 -0.06
N PRO A 39 8.71 -25.68 0.67
CA PRO A 39 8.71 -24.29 1.10
C PRO A 39 8.50 -23.31 -0.05
N ILE A 40 7.67 -22.30 0.19
CA ILE A 40 7.36 -21.25 -0.77
C ILE A 40 8.41 -20.16 -0.63
N GLY A 41 9.12 -19.89 -1.72
CA GLY A 41 10.10 -18.81 -1.82
C GLY A 41 9.44 -17.44 -1.99
N PHE A 42 8.79 -16.93 -0.94
CA PHE A 42 8.05 -15.66 -1.00
C PHE A 42 8.90 -14.48 -1.48
N LEU A 43 10.16 -14.39 -1.05
CA LEU A 43 11.10 -13.33 -1.43
C LEU A 43 12.15 -13.80 -2.45
N THR A 44 12.23 -15.09 -2.74
CA THR A 44 13.24 -15.69 -3.63
C THR A 44 12.68 -16.06 -5.01
N SER A 45 11.36 -16.10 -5.17
CA SER A 45 10.67 -16.27 -6.46
C SER A 45 10.35 -14.90 -7.11
N PRO A 46 10.72 -14.66 -8.38
CA PRO A 46 10.38 -13.42 -9.11
C PRO A 46 8.89 -13.15 -9.23
N GLN A 47 8.05 -14.19 -9.20
CA GLN A 47 6.60 -14.06 -9.31
C GLN A 47 5.95 -13.67 -7.97
N LEU A 48 6.57 -14.05 -6.84
CA LEU A 48 5.99 -13.88 -5.51
C LEU A 48 6.59 -12.73 -4.72
N ALA A 49 7.82 -12.30 -5.03
CA ALA A 49 8.51 -11.26 -4.29
C ALA A 49 7.73 -9.93 -4.27
N LEU A 50 7.24 -9.48 -5.43
CA LEU A 50 6.45 -8.24 -5.51
C LEU A 50 5.13 -8.36 -4.73
N PRO A 51 4.30 -9.41 -4.91
CA PRO A 51 3.14 -9.65 -4.05
C PRO A 51 3.44 -9.69 -2.56
N ALA A 52 4.51 -10.35 -2.15
CA ALA A 52 4.89 -10.46 -0.74
C ALA A 52 5.23 -9.08 -0.13
N VAL A 53 5.97 -8.25 -0.88
CA VAL A 53 6.27 -6.86 -0.49
C VAL A 53 4.99 -6.02 -0.44
N MET A 54 4.12 -6.13 -1.45
CA MET A 54 2.84 -5.40 -1.51
C MET A 54 1.95 -5.69 -0.29
N VAL A 55 1.90 -6.95 0.17
CA VAL A 55 1.13 -7.31 1.38
C VAL A 55 1.64 -6.55 2.61
N VAL A 56 2.97 -6.41 2.77
CA VAL A 56 3.55 -5.67 3.90
C VAL A 56 3.26 -4.17 3.78
N THR A 57 3.41 -3.61 2.58
CA THR A 57 3.07 -2.21 2.30
C THR A 57 1.60 -1.92 2.64
N LEU A 58 0.68 -2.79 2.19
CA LEU A 58 -0.74 -2.67 2.49
C LEU A 58 -0.98 -2.78 3.99
N TRP A 59 -0.47 -3.81 4.64
CA TRP A 59 -0.62 -4.03 6.09
C TRP A 59 -0.19 -2.82 6.91
N LYS A 60 0.95 -2.21 6.58
CA LYS A 60 1.43 -0.99 7.24
C LYS A 60 0.58 0.24 6.91
N GLY A 61 0.14 0.38 5.66
CA GLY A 61 -0.69 1.49 5.20
C GLY A 61 -2.14 1.46 5.71
N LEU A 62 -2.67 0.30 6.09
CA LEU A 62 -4.07 0.11 6.49
C LEU A 62 -4.51 1.10 7.57
N GLY A 63 -3.68 1.36 8.59
CA GLY A 63 -4.06 2.24 9.70
C GLY A 63 -4.39 3.66 9.24
N TYR A 64 -3.57 4.22 8.35
CA TYR A 64 -3.75 5.58 7.84
C TYR A 64 -5.05 5.72 7.03
N PHE A 65 -5.30 4.82 6.08
CA PHE A 65 -6.50 4.88 5.25
C PHE A 65 -7.78 4.55 6.03
N MET A 66 -7.69 3.66 7.02
CA MET A 66 -8.82 3.33 7.89
C MET A 66 -9.32 4.57 8.65
N VAL A 67 -8.44 5.45 9.14
CA VAL A 67 -8.86 6.69 9.81
C VAL A 67 -9.61 7.62 8.87
N ILE A 68 -9.15 7.75 7.62
CA ILE A 68 -9.84 8.57 6.61
C ILE A 68 -11.25 8.02 6.35
N PHE A 69 -11.38 6.70 6.18
CA PHE A 69 -12.68 6.07 5.99
C PHE A 69 -13.58 6.18 7.22
N LEU A 70 -13.04 6.02 8.43
CA LEU A 70 -13.79 6.19 9.68
C LEU A 70 -14.31 7.62 9.84
N ALA A 71 -13.51 8.63 9.51
CA ALA A 71 -13.96 10.01 9.50
C ALA A 71 -15.12 10.24 8.51
N GLY A 72 -15.05 9.62 7.32
CA GLY A 72 -16.15 9.68 6.36
C GLY A 72 -17.41 8.95 6.82
N LEU A 73 -17.27 7.78 7.43
CA LEU A 73 -18.38 7.01 7.99
C LEU A 73 -19.09 7.76 9.12
N GLN A 74 -18.33 8.42 10.00
CA GLN A 74 -18.88 9.23 11.08
C GLN A 74 -19.65 10.46 10.56
N GLY A 75 -19.37 10.92 9.35
CA GLY A 75 -20.08 12.02 8.70
C GLY A 75 -21.43 11.63 8.09
N ILE A 76 -21.77 10.33 8.00
CA ILE A 76 -23.05 9.89 7.41
C ILE A 76 -24.15 9.93 8.48
N PRO A 77 -25.22 10.72 8.31
CA PRO A 77 -26.34 10.76 9.25
C PRO A 77 -27.02 9.39 9.36
N LYS A 78 -27.36 8.99 10.59
CA LYS A 78 -28.06 7.72 10.85
C LYS A 78 -29.46 7.67 10.24
N GLU A 79 -30.12 8.83 10.15
CA GLU A 79 -31.46 9.01 9.57
C GLU A 79 -31.54 8.48 8.12
N LEU A 80 -30.45 8.54 7.35
CA LEU A 80 -30.42 7.99 5.98
C LEU A 80 -30.51 6.47 5.97
N TYR A 81 -29.90 5.79 6.95
CA TYR A 81 -30.00 4.34 7.08
C TYR A 81 -31.40 3.93 7.53
N GLU A 82 -31.99 4.65 8.49
CA GLU A 82 -33.36 4.41 8.97
C GLU A 82 -34.39 4.61 7.84
N ALA A 83 -34.25 5.67 7.04
CA ALA A 83 -35.11 5.90 5.88
C ALA A 83 -34.99 4.77 4.85
N ALA A 84 -33.78 4.29 4.59
CA ALA A 84 -33.55 3.22 3.64
C ALA A 84 -34.12 1.86 4.12
N GLU A 85 -34.14 1.60 5.42
CA GLU A 85 -34.82 0.43 6.00
C GLU A 85 -36.33 0.48 5.73
N LEU A 86 -36.94 1.66 5.90
CA LEU A 86 -38.36 1.86 5.59
C LEU A 86 -38.67 1.65 4.09
N ASP A 87 -37.72 1.97 3.22
CA ASP A 87 -37.80 1.76 1.76
C ASP A 87 -37.40 0.33 1.31
N GLY A 88 -37.06 -0.56 2.24
CA GLY A 88 -36.73 -1.97 1.97
C GLY A 88 -35.28 -2.23 1.52
N SER A 89 -34.37 -1.28 1.75
CA SER A 89 -32.92 -1.49 1.64
C SER A 89 -32.36 -1.95 2.98
N GLU A 90 -32.06 -3.24 3.09
CA GLU A 90 -31.54 -3.87 4.31
C GLU A 90 -30.17 -4.53 4.08
N GLY A 91 -29.37 -4.61 5.14
CA GLY A 91 -28.10 -5.34 5.17
C GLY A 91 -27.08 -4.84 4.15
N TRP A 92 -26.64 -5.73 3.23
CA TRP A 92 -25.62 -5.37 2.23
C TRP A 92 -26.09 -4.32 1.22
N ARG A 93 -27.40 -4.20 0.98
CA ARG A 93 -27.95 -3.19 0.04
C ARG A 93 -27.69 -1.78 0.55
N GLN A 94 -27.82 -1.53 1.85
CA GLN A 94 -27.50 -0.24 2.46
C GLN A 94 -26.04 0.16 2.24
N HIS A 95 -25.11 -0.79 2.25
CA HIS A 95 -23.71 -0.51 1.99
C HIS A 95 -23.50 0.02 0.56
N VAL A 96 -24.20 -0.57 -0.41
CA VAL A 96 -24.09 -0.19 -1.83
C VAL A 96 -24.89 1.07 -2.16
N ASP A 97 -26.05 1.26 -1.53
CA ASP A 97 -26.98 2.34 -1.83
C ASP A 97 -26.65 3.63 -1.07
N ILE A 98 -26.10 3.53 0.14
CA ILE A 98 -25.85 4.67 1.03
C ILE A 98 -24.36 4.83 1.30
N THR A 99 -23.73 3.82 1.90
CA THR A 99 -22.37 3.97 2.43
C THR A 99 -21.36 4.23 1.32
N LEU A 100 -21.32 3.40 0.27
CA LEU A 100 -20.36 3.52 -0.83
C LEU A 100 -20.55 4.83 -1.61
N PRO A 101 -21.76 5.26 -2.01
CA PRO A 101 -21.99 6.53 -2.69
C PRO A 101 -21.56 7.74 -1.86
N LEU A 102 -21.90 7.77 -0.57
CA LEU A 102 -21.54 8.87 0.32
C LEU A 102 -20.06 8.88 0.70
N LEU A 103 -19.39 7.72 0.69
CA LEU A 103 -17.94 7.62 0.88
C LEU A 103 -17.12 7.92 -0.38
N ARG A 104 -17.73 8.11 -1.56
CA ARG A 104 -17.00 8.39 -2.82
C ARG A 104 -15.92 9.48 -2.69
N PRO A 105 -16.15 10.63 -2.03
CA PRO A 105 -15.10 11.64 -1.84
C PRO A 105 -13.89 11.09 -1.06
N TYR A 106 -14.13 10.30 -0.02
CA TYR A 106 -13.08 9.67 0.78
C TYR A 106 -12.34 8.57 0.01
N VAL A 107 -13.06 7.75 -0.76
CA VAL A 107 -12.44 6.76 -1.66
C VAL A 107 -11.53 7.46 -2.68
N SER A 108 -11.98 8.56 -3.29
CA SER A 108 -11.18 9.32 -4.24
C SER A 108 -9.94 9.92 -3.59
N LEU A 109 -10.06 10.46 -2.38
CA LEU A 109 -8.95 10.99 -1.60
C LEU A 109 -7.92 9.88 -1.30
N VAL A 110 -8.37 8.74 -0.80
CA VAL A 110 -7.52 7.58 -0.49
C VAL A 110 -6.84 7.05 -1.75
N ALA A 111 -7.56 6.90 -2.86
CA ALA A 111 -6.99 6.44 -4.13
C ALA A 111 -5.86 7.34 -4.62
N VAL A 112 -6.04 8.66 -4.54
CA VAL A 112 -5.02 9.62 -4.95
C VAL A 112 -3.81 9.60 -4.00
N VAL A 113 -4.04 9.66 -2.68
CA VAL A 113 -2.95 9.66 -1.69
C VAL A 113 -2.16 8.35 -1.75
N SER A 114 -2.84 7.21 -1.89
CA SER A 114 -2.20 5.91 -2.03
C SER A 114 -1.42 5.77 -3.33
N SER A 115 -1.90 6.31 -4.46
CA SER A 115 -1.15 6.30 -5.72
C SER A 115 0.15 7.11 -5.64
N ILE A 116 0.09 8.28 -4.99
CA ILE A 116 1.28 9.11 -4.72
C ILE A 116 2.26 8.37 -3.80
N ALA A 117 1.74 7.68 -2.78
CA ALA A 117 2.57 6.87 -1.87
C ALA A 117 3.21 5.67 -2.59
N ALA A 118 2.46 4.95 -3.42
CA ALA A 118 2.92 3.80 -4.19
C ALA A 118 4.09 4.17 -5.13
N THR A 119 4.02 5.36 -5.75
CA THR A 119 5.10 5.88 -6.61
C THR A 119 6.42 6.08 -5.86
N LYS A 120 6.36 6.28 -4.54
CA LYS A 120 7.50 6.60 -3.67
C LYS A 120 7.95 5.43 -2.79
N VAL A 121 7.46 4.21 -3.05
CA VAL A 121 7.83 3.01 -2.27
C VAL A 121 9.33 2.75 -2.39
N PHE A 122 9.97 2.58 -1.23
CA PHE A 122 11.41 2.39 -1.13
C PHE A 122 11.78 1.46 0.02
N GLU A 123 11.39 1.80 1.25
CA GLU A 123 11.87 1.13 2.45
C GLU A 123 11.55 -0.36 2.46
N GLU A 124 10.32 -0.72 2.06
CA GLU A 124 9.88 -2.10 1.97
C GLU A 124 10.73 -2.91 0.99
N VAL A 125 10.99 -2.35 -0.19
CA VAL A 125 11.82 -2.97 -1.23
C VAL A 125 13.26 -3.08 -0.76
N PHE A 126 13.83 -2.01 -0.23
CA PHE A 126 15.21 -1.97 0.24
C PHE A 126 15.48 -3.00 1.35
N LEU A 127 14.57 -3.12 2.31
CA LEU A 127 14.77 -3.96 3.50
C LEU A 127 14.44 -5.44 3.25
N MET A 128 13.45 -5.72 2.39
CA MET A 128 12.95 -7.08 2.19
C MET A 128 13.62 -7.80 1.02
N THR A 129 13.81 -7.13 -0.13
CA THR A 129 14.18 -7.79 -1.39
C THR A 129 15.39 -7.18 -2.10
N GLN A 130 15.78 -5.94 -1.76
CA GLN A 130 16.84 -5.20 -2.45
C GLN A 130 16.61 -5.12 -3.97
N GLY A 131 15.35 -4.94 -4.38
CA GLY A 131 14.93 -4.90 -5.78
C GLY A 131 14.82 -6.26 -6.48
N GLY A 132 15.32 -7.33 -5.87
CA GLY A 132 15.29 -8.67 -6.42
C GLY A 132 14.00 -9.46 -6.17
N PRO A 133 13.98 -10.75 -6.58
CA PRO A 133 14.96 -11.39 -7.45
C PRO A 133 14.73 -10.98 -8.92
N ALA A 134 15.80 -10.97 -9.73
CA ALA A 134 15.76 -10.59 -11.15
C ALA A 134 15.05 -9.24 -11.41
N ASP A 135 15.35 -8.23 -10.59
CA ASP A 135 14.75 -6.88 -10.64
C ASP A 135 13.22 -6.82 -10.52
N SER A 136 12.56 -7.92 -10.13
CA SER A 136 11.09 -8.02 -10.06
C SER A 136 10.43 -7.08 -9.04
N THR A 137 11.18 -6.56 -8.07
CA THR A 137 10.68 -5.59 -7.08
C THR A 137 11.35 -4.22 -7.18
N ARG A 138 12.18 -4.00 -8.21
CA ARG A 138 12.95 -2.77 -8.37
C ARG A 138 12.04 -1.58 -8.65
N THR A 139 12.06 -0.58 -7.76
CA THR A 139 11.34 0.68 -7.94
C THR A 139 12.28 1.79 -8.41
N ILE A 140 11.72 2.87 -8.95
CA ILE A 140 12.50 4.05 -9.38
C ILE A 140 13.26 4.64 -8.19
N VAL A 141 12.63 4.73 -7.01
CA VAL A 141 13.28 5.26 -5.81
C VAL A 141 14.44 4.37 -5.37
N TYR A 142 14.25 3.04 -5.40
CA TYR A 142 15.32 2.09 -5.12
C TYR A 142 16.46 2.22 -6.14
N TYR A 143 16.13 2.38 -7.43
CA TYR A 143 17.13 2.58 -8.47
C TYR A 143 17.96 3.85 -8.26
N VAL A 144 17.34 4.97 -7.87
CA VAL A 144 18.06 6.20 -7.51
C VAL A 144 19.03 5.95 -6.35
N TYR A 145 18.60 5.22 -5.32
CA TYR A 145 19.45 4.87 -4.19
C TYR A 145 20.65 4.00 -4.62
N ASP A 146 20.39 2.97 -5.42
CA ASP A 146 21.38 2.05 -5.95
C ASP A 146 22.47 2.79 -6.76
N GLN A 147 22.06 3.68 -7.66
CA GLN A 147 22.98 4.52 -8.42
C GLN A 147 23.80 5.48 -7.54
N ALA A 148 23.19 6.05 -6.50
CA ALA A 148 23.89 7.00 -5.62
C ALA A 148 24.90 6.33 -4.69
N PHE A 149 24.56 5.16 -4.14
CA PHE A 149 25.27 4.58 -2.98
C PHE A 149 25.94 3.23 -3.26
N ALA A 150 25.47 2.45 -4.24
CA ALA A 150 26.14 1.22 -4.65
C ALA A 150 27.10 1.47 -5.82
N GLU A 151 26.62 2.15 -6.87
CA GLU A 151 27.43 2.45 -8.06
C GLU A 151 28.25 3.74 -7.93
N LEU A 152 27.96 4.57 -6.92
CA LEU A 152 28.61 5.87 -6.65
C LEU A 152 28.47 6.89 -7.80
N GLU A 153 27.51 6.69 -8.71
CA GLU A 153 27.16 7.62 -9.79
C GLU A 153 26.21 8.74 -9.28
N ILE A 154 26.68 9.51 -8.30
CA ILE A 154 25.87 10.51 -7.58
C ILE A 154 25.22 11.53 -8.53
N SER A 155 25.93 12.00 -9.55
CA SER A 155 25.39 12.96 -10.53
C SER A 155 24.24 12.38 -11.35
N TYR A 156 24.34 11.10 -11.73
CA TYR A 156 23.27 10.40 -12.45
C TYR A 156 22.06 10.16 -11.55
N ALA A 157 22.30 9.70 -10.32
CA ALA A 157 21.25 9.55 -9.31
C ALA A 157 20.51 10.85 -9.01
N CYS A 158 21.22 11.98 -8.89
CA CYS A 158 20.62 13.30 -8.73
C CYS A 158 19.73 13.68 -9.92
N THR A 159 20.15 13.36 -11.15
CA THR A 159 19.37 13.62 -12.37
C THR A 159 18.07 12.82 -12.36
N LEU A 160 18.14 11.53 -12.02
CA LEU A 160 16.97 10.66 -11.87
C LEU A 160 16.03 11.14 -10.75
N GLY A 161 16.59 11.57 -9.62
CA GLY A 161 15.84 12.14 -8.50
C GLY A 161 15.07 13.40 -8.88
N LEU A 162 15.69 14.31 -9.65
CA LEU A 162 15.03 15.49 -10.19
C LEU A 162 13.91 15.13 -11.17
N ALA A 163 14.15 14.17 -12.06
CA ALA A 163 13.12 13.68 -12.98
C ALA A 163 11.90 13.10 -12.23
N LEU A 164 12.14 12.27 -11.21
CA LEU A 164 11.08 11.72 -10.36
C LEU A 164 10.33 12.82 -9.62
N PHE A 165 11.03 13.83 -9.09
CA PHE A 165 10.39 14.99 -8.45
C PHE A 165 9.43 15.71 -9.40
N LEU A 166 9.85 15.97 -10.65
CA LEU A 166 8.99 16.60 -11.66
C LEU A 166 7.74 15.76 -11.96
N VAL A 167 7.88 14.43 -12.04
CA VAL A 167 6.74 13.52 -12.25
C VAL A 167 5.75 13.58 -11.08
N VAL A 168 6.25 13.49 -9.84
CA VAL A 168 5.39 13.56 -8.64
C VAL A 168 4.73 14.94 -8.51
N MET A 169 5.46 16.01 -8.85
CA MET A 169 4.91 17.36 -8.87
C MET A 169 3.80 17.51 -9.91
N LEU A 170 3.98 16.97 -11.12
CA LEU A 170 2.95 16.96 -12.15
C LEU A 170 1.70 16.23 -11.68
N PHE A 171 1.82 15.03 -11.09
CA PHE A 171 0.68 14.31 -10.53
C PHE A 171 -0.04 15.11 -9.44
N THR A 172 0.72 15.80 -8.59
CA THR A 172 0.17 16.63 -7.52
C THR A 172 -0.58 17.84 -8.08
N LEU A 173 -0.04 18.52 -9.10
CA LEU A 173 -0.70 19.65 -9.76
C LEU A 173 -1.96 19.23 -10.49
N VAL A 174 -1.92 18.10 -11.21
CA VAL A 174 -3.09 17.52 -11.87
C VAL A 174 -4.19 17.23 -10.85
N ARG A 175 -3.86 16.59 -9.72
CA ARG A 175 -4.80 16.39 -8.61
C ARG A 175 -5.40 17.72 -8.15
N LEU A 176 -4.57 18.72 -7.88
CA LEU A 176 -5.04 20.00 -7.34
C LEU A 176 -5.96 20.72 -8.33
N ALA A 177 -5.65 20.69 -9.62
CA ALA A 177 -6.49 21.26 -10.66
C ALA A 177 -7.86 20.56 -10.72
N PHE A 178 -7.91 19.23 -10.68
CA PHE A 178 -9.18 18.49 -10.64
C PHE A 178 -9.93 18.59 -9.30
N SER A 179 -9.22 18.89 -8.21
CA SER A 179 -9.82 19.08 -6.88
C SER A 179 -10.39 20.49 -6.67
N GLY A 180 -10.10 21.44 -7.57
CA GLY A 180 -10.45 22.85 -7.44
C GLY A 180 -11.96 23.19 -7.44
N ASP A 181 -12.83 22.26 -7.86
CA ASP A 181 -14.28 22.50 -7.95
C ASP A 181 -15.09 22.05 -6.71
N ARG A 182 -14.43 21.60 -5.63
CA ARG A 182 -15.10 21.24 -4.36
C ARG A 182 -14.39 21.78 -3.13
N ALA A 183 -13.96 23.03 -3.18
CA ALA A 183 -13.87 23.85 -1.97
C ALA A 183 -15.30 24.25 -1.55
N LEU A 184 -16.09 23.27 -1.08
CA LEU A 184 -17.32 23.54 -0.33
C LEU A 184 -17.04 23.25 1.14
N ILE A 185 -16.51 24.27 1.80
CA ILE A 185 -16.91 24.63 3.15
C ILE A 185 -17.20 26.13 3.10
#